data_AF-X2BAP8-F1
#
_entry.id   AF-X2BAP8-F1
#
_cell.length_a   1.000
_cell.length_b   1.000
_cell.length_c   1.000
_cell.angle_alpha   90.00
_cell.angle_beta   90.00
_cell.angle_gamma   90.00
#
_symmetry.space_group_name_H-M   'P 1'
#
loop_
_entity.id
_entity.type
_entity.pdbx_description
1 polymer ?
#
loop_
_entity_poly.entity_id
_entity_poly.type
_entity_poly.pdbx_seq_one_letter_code
_entity_poly.pdbx_strand_id
1 'polypeptide(L)' 'MASLFPYFAQGKVIKGFGRGSKELGIPTANFPDTVVDQLPEAFEAGIYYGWASIDGEAVHRMVMSVGWNPFYHNSKKTM' A
#
# COMPACT_ATOMS: atom_id res chain seq x y z
N MET A 1 -5.64 -22.32 -10.29
CA MET A 1 -5.50 -21.18 -9.34
C MET A 1 -4.63 -20.15 -10.02
N ALA A 2 -5.11 -18.93 -10.24
CA ALA A 2 -4.26 -17.86 -10.74
C ALA A 2 -3.25 -17.45 -9.66
N SER A 3 -2.01 -17.19 -10.03
CA SER A 3 -1.01 -16.69 -9.08
C SER A 3 -1.36 -15.27 -8.65
N LEU A 4 -1.35 -15.00 -7.35
CA LEU A 4 -1.64 -13.69 -6.77
C LEU A 4 -0.63 -12.61 -7.19
N PHE A 5 0.60 -13.03 -7.53
CA PHE A 5 1.69 -12.17 -7.92
C PHE A 5 2.14 -12.44 -9.36
N PRO A 6 2.61 -11.41 -10.10
CA PRO A 6 2.70 -10.01 -9.68
C PRO A 6 1.32 -9.31 -9.63
N TYR A 7 1.10 -8.49 -8.60
CA TYR A 7 -0.08 -7.63 -8.49
C TYR A 7 0.30 -6.19 -8.84
N PHE A 8 -0.46 -5.57 -9.75
CA PHE A 8 -0.22 -4.20 -10.19
C PHE A 8 -1.34 -3.29 -9.69
N ALA A 9 -0.97 -2.15 -9.11
CA ALA A 9 -1.90 -1.12 -8.69
C ALA A 9 -1.36 0.26 -9.06
N GLN A 10 -2.26 1.19 -9.34
CA GLN A 10 -1.95 2.59 -9.61
C GLN A 10 -2.99 3.48 -8.90
N GLY A 11 -2.53 4.62 -8.39
CA GLY A 11 -3.37 5.56 -7.70
C GLY A 11 -2.62 6.81 -7.29
N LYS A 12 -3.37 7.83 -6.90
CA LYS A 12 -2.79 9.08 -6.38
C LYS A 12 -2.24 8.84 -4.98
N VAL A 13 -1.02 9.29 -4.72
CA VAL A 13 -0.47 9.33 -3.36
C VAL A 13 -1.29 10.29 -2.50
N ILE A 14 -1.82 9.80 -1.39
CA ILE A 14 -2.59 10.62 -0.43
C ILE A 14 -1.88 10.72 0.93
N LYS A 15 -2.27 11.74 1.69
CA LYS A 15 -1.79 11.91 3.07
C LYS A 15 -2.43 10.85 3.97
N GLY A 16 -1.61 10.13 4.73
CA GLY A 16 -2.07 9.29 5.83
C GLY A 16 -2.31 10.07 7.12
N PHE A 17 -2.48 9.35 8.23
CA PHE A 17 -2.85 9.90 9.54
C PHE A 17 -1.69 10.54 10.33
N GLY A 18 -0.50 10.66 9.73
CA GLY A 18 0.59 11.47 10.29
C GLY A 18 1.32 10.87 11.49
N ARG A 19 1.64 9.56 11.45
CA ARG A 19 2.42 8.91 12.52
C ARG A 19 3.79 8.42 12.01
N GLY A 20 4.86 8.85 12.67
CA GLY A 20 6.16 8.17 12.74
C GLY A 20 7.05 8.07 11.50
N SER A 21 6.54 8.02 10.26
CA SER A 21 7.37 7.73 9.09
C SER A 21 8.42 8.82 8.79
N LYS A 22 8.05 10.09 8.96
CA LYS A 22 9.00 11.21 8.84
C LYS A 22 9.97 11.30 10.02
N GLU A 23 9.54 10.93 11.22
CA GLU A 23 10.38 10.95 12.43
C GLU A 23 11.42 9.82 12.43
N LEU A 24 11.07 8.68 11.81
CA LEU A 24 11.96 7.53 11.64
C LEU A 24 12.87 7.64 10.40
N GLY A 25 12.69 8.66 9.56
CA GLY A 25 13.44 8.82 8.31
C GLY A 25 13.04 7.81 7.21
N ILE A 26 11.88 7.16 7.34
CA ILE A 26 11.39 6.14 6.41
C ILE A 26 10.00 6.59 5.91
N PRO A 27 9.94 7.54 4.96
CA PRO A 27 8.67 8.08 4.48
C PRO A 27 7.81 6.99 3.82
N THR A 28 6.51 7.00 4.10
CA THR A 28 5.53 6.08 3.52
C THR A 28 4.47 6.85 2.72
N ALA A 29 4.17 6.37 1.52
CA ALA A 29 3.06 6.83 0.69
C ALA A 29 1.82 5.96 0.95
N ASN A 30 0.62 6.50 0.82
CA ASN A 30 -0.63 5.75 1.01
C ASN A 30 -1.47 5.84 -0.25
N PHE A 31 -2.20 4.78 -0.56
CA PHE A 31 -3.25 4.79 -1.57
C PHE A 31 -4.62 5.19 -1.00
N PRO A 32 -5.54 5.73 -1.82
CA PRO A 32 -6.92 5.92 -1.41
C PRO A 32 -7.65 4.58 -1.29
N ASP A 33 -8.66 4.51 -0.43
CA ASP A 33 -9.53 3.35 -0.23
C ASP A 33 -9.99 2.73 -1.55
N THR A 34 -10.31 3.55 -2.56
CA THR A 34 -10.77 3.08 -3.88
C THR A 34 -9.79 2.16 -4.61
N VAL A 35 -8.49 2.25 -4.31
CA VAL A 35 -7.45 1.35 -4.86
C VAL A 35 -7.26 0.14 -3.94
N VAL A 36 -7.30 0.35 -2.62
CA VAL A 36 -7.11 -0.73 -1.63
C VAL A 36 -8.28 -1.73 -1.64
N ASP A 37 -9.50 -1.24 -1.84
CA ASP A 37 -10.73 -2.04 -1.92
C ASP A 37 -10.75 -2.96 -3.17
N GLN A 38 -9.83 -2.77 -4.12
CA GLN A 38 -9.65 -3.64 -5.29
C GLN A 38 -8.67 -4.80 -5.04
N LEU A 39 -7.99 -4.83 -3.88
CA LEU A 39 -7.11 -5.94 -3.55
C LEU A 39 -7.89 -7.27 -3.53
N PRO A 40 -7.34 -8.35 -4.09
CA PRO A 40 -7.93 -9.67 -3.97
C PRO A 40 -8.12 -10.05 -2.51
N GLU A 41 -9.19 -10.78 -2.19
CA GLU A 41 -9.48 -11.22 -0.82
C GLU A 41 -8.31 -12.01 -0.21
N ALA A 42 -7.68 -12.85 -1.04
CA ALA A 42 -6.50 -13.66 -0.70
C ALA A 42 -5.21 -12.83 -0.43
N PHE A 43 -5.23 -11.50 -0.64
CA PHE A 43 -4.09 -10.63 -0.36
C PHE A 43 -4.03 -10.33 1.14
N GLU A 44 -3.25 -11.09 1.89
CA GLU A 44 -3.18 -11.00 3.35
C GLU A 44 -2.59 -9.67 3.86
N ALA A 45 -2.79 -9.38 5.15
CA ALA A 45 -2.05 -8.30 5.81
C ALA A 45 -0.60 -8.75 6.03
N GLY A 46 0.38 -7.88 5.76
CA GLY A 46 1.79 -8.24 5.82
C GLY A 46 2.69 -7.23 5.13
N ILE A 47 3.98 -7.59 5.06
CA ILE A 47 5.00 -6.79 4.38
C ILE A 47 5.33 -7.46 3.05
N TYR A 48 5.23 -6.67 1.98
CA TYR A 48 5.47 -7.06 0.60
C TYR A 48 6.64 -6.26 0.03
N TYR A 49 7.21 -6.74 -1.06
CA TYR A 49 8.25 -6.04 -1.80
C TYR A 49 7.95 -6.06 -3.29
N GLY A 50 8.52 -5.12 -4.02
CA GLY A 50 8.35 -5.05 -5.46
C GLY A 50 8.98 -3.80 -6.05
N TRP A 51 8.28 -3.24 -7.03
CA TRP A 51 8.72 -2.09 -7.80
C TRP A 51 7.65 -0.99 -7.76
N ALA A 52 8.09 0.26 -7.69
CA ALA A 52 7.20 1.42 -7.82
C ALA A 52 7.89 2.53 -8.63
N SER A 53 7.07 3.37 -9.25
CA SER A 53 7.47 4.60 -9.91
C SER A 53 6.44 5.68 -9.55
N ILE A 54 6.88 6.93 -9.54
CA ILE A 54 6.04 8.11 -9.34
C ILE A 54 6.08 8.91 -10.64
N ASP A 55 4.93 9.32 -11.15
CA ASP A 55 4.79 10.21 -12.32
C ASP A 55 5.58 9.78 -13.58
N GLY A 56 5.77 8.47 -13.76
CA GLY A 56 6.51 7.92 -14.91
C GLY A 56 8.03 8.11 -14.82
N GLU A 57 8.54 8.52 -13.66
CA GLU A 57 9.97 8.58 -13.37
C GLU A 57 10.58 7.17 -13.25
N ALA A 58 11.86 7.12 -12.88
CA ALA A 58 12.59 5.88 -12.70
C ALA A 58 11.86 4.89 -11.78
N VAL A 59 11.99 3.60 -12.11
CA VAL A 59 11.44 2.51 -11.32
C VAL A 59 12.40 2.17 -10.18
N HIS A 60 11.90 2.18 -8.95
CA HIS A 60 12.67 1.91 -7.74
C HIS A 60 12.17 0.65 -7.03
N ARG A 61 13.08 -0.01 -6.30
CA ARG A 61 12.71 -1.07 -5.36
C ARG A 61 11.91 -0.45 -4.22
N MET A 62 10.85 -1.14 -3.81
CA MET A 62 10.00 -0.69 -2.72
C MET A 62 9.60 -1.84 -1.80
N VAL A 63 9.16 -1.46 -0.61
CA VAL A 63 8.39 -2.33 0.29
C VAL A 63 7.01 -1.70 0.50
N MET A 64 6.00 -2.53 0.68
CA MET A 64 4.62 -2.13 0.90
C MET A 64 4.08 -2.84 2.13
N SER A 65 3.40 -2.09 3.00
CA SER A 65 2.78 -2.64 4.20
C SER A 65 1.27 -2.68 4.00
N VAL A 66 0.70 -3.88 3.92
CA VAL A 66 -0.75 -4.06 3.93
C VAL A 66 -1.20 -4.33 5.37
N GLY A 67 -2.11 -3.51 5.88
CA GLY A 67 -2.59 -3.60 7.26
C GLY A 67 -4.10 -3.41 7.37
N TRP A 68 -4.63 -3.55 8.58
CA TRP A 68 -6.03 -3.29 8.89
C TRP A 68 -6.18 -1.89 9.50
N ASN A 69 -7.23 -1.16 9.09
CA ASN A 69 -7.51 0.16 9.61
C ASN A 69 -8.35 0.11 10.90
N PRO A 70 -7.80 0.52 12.07
CA PRO A 70 -8.54 0.46 13.33
C PRO A 70 -9.72 1.44 13.40
N PHE A 71 -9.68 2.55 12.64
CA PHE A 71 -10.78 3.53 12.58
C PHE A 71 -12.04 2.94 11.95
N TYR A 72 -11.91 1.87 11.17
CA TYR A 72 -13.02 1.13 10.56
C TYR A 72 -13.21 -0.24 11.22
N HIS A 73 -12.93 -0.36 12.52
CA HIS A 73 -13.08 -1.62 13.28
C HIS A 73 -12.36 -2.80 12.62
N ASN A 74 -11.21 -2.55 11.98
CA ASN A 74 -10.42 -3.54 11.23
C ASN A 74 -11.21 -4.25 10.11
N SER A 75 -12.27 -3.63 9.57
CA SER A 75 -13.01 -4.16 8.43
C SER A 75 -12.43 -3.75 7.07
N LYS A 76 -11.54 -2.75 7.05
CA LYS A 76 -10.89 -2.23 5.85
C LYS A 76 -9.38 -2.39 5.91
N LYS A 77 -8.78 -2.75 4.77
CA LYS A 77 -7.32 -2.78 4.61
C LYS A 77 -6.76 -1.38 4.30
N THR A 78 -5.46 -1.20 4.49
CA THR A 78 -4.66 -0.04 4.06
C THR A 78 -3.40 -0.53 3.36
N MET A 79 -2.90 0.20 2.37
CA MET A 79 -1.60 -0.03 1.75
C MET A 79 -0.91 1.26 1.30
#